data_AF-A0A958PNV8-F1
#
_entry.id   AF-A0A958PNV8-F1
#
_cell.length_a   1.000
_cell.length_b   1.000
_cell.length_c   1.000
_cell.angle_alpha   90.00
_cell.angle_beta   90.00
_cell.angle_gamma   90.00
#
_symmetry.space_group_name_H-M   'P 1'
#
loop_
_entity.id
_entity.type
_entity.pdbx_description
1 polymer ?
#
loop_
_entity_poly.entity_id
_entity_poly.type
_entity_poly.pdbx_seq_one_letter_code
_entity_poly.pdbx_strand_id
1 'polypeptide(L)'
;MTRSIFFILICLASAFKAFSVEVGFVTYQDHLDGSSVMYHVFISYPDKNSQWIHAYPPNGVESFHQFDRAFFPPSERYTLKIEIFSAPAWVLPTESYQVYFGKKFDRFYHGDNQHTTYCSKMVGELLGIPTTPFEDDPTRRGISVKNVYDFLHKNSLFQKTRVLYRLSPQTPFQELPHISCQSLLL
;
A
#
# COMPACT_ATOMS: atom_id res chain seq x y z
N MET A 1 -22.71 -40.10 5.78
CA MET A 1 -22.22 -38.98 6.60
C MET A 1 -21.03 -38.22 6.00
N THR A 2 -20.20 -38.83 5.13
CA THR A 2 -19.02 -38.18 4.53
C THR A 2 -19.32 -37.05 3.54
N ARG A 3 -20.43 -37.12 2.80
CA ARG A 3 -20.83 -36.08 1.82
C ARG A 3 -21.19 -34.72 2.46
N SER A 4 -21.74 -34.72 3.67
CA SER A 4 -22.12 -33.49 4.39
C SER A 4 -20.92 -32.75 4.95
N ILE A 5 -19.88 -33.47 5.39
CA ILE A 5 -18.63 -32.89 5.89
C ILE A 5 -17.87 -32.19 4.75
N PHE A 6 -17.82 -32.82 3.57
CA PHE A 6 -17.15 -32.25 2.40
C PHE A 6 -17.79 -30.93 1.93
N PHE A 7 -19.12 -30.83 1.99
CA PHE A 7 -19.85 -29.60 1.67
C PHE A 7 -19.59 -28.48 2.68
N ILE A 8 -19.51 -28.79 3.99
CA ILE A 8 -19.18 -27.82 5.04
C ILE A 8 -17.74 -27.31 4.86
N LEU A 9 -16.79 -28.17 4.52
CA LEU A 9 -15.39 -27.77 4.28
C LEU A 9 -15.24 -26.88 3.04
N ILE A 10 -15.97 -27.17 1.95
CA ILE A 10 -15.99 -26.31 0.76
C ILE A 10 -16.65 -24.96 1.05
N CYS A 11 -17.75 -24.95 1.82
CA CYS A 11 -18.42 -23.71 2.24
C CYS A 11 -17.57 -22.89 3.22
N LEU A 12 -16.81 -23.51 4.13
CA LEU A 12 -15.82 -22.80 4.94
C LEU A 12 -14.72 -22.24 4.03
N ALA A 13 -14.15 -23.04 3.12
CA ALA A 13 -13.10 -22.60 2.20
C ALA A 13 -13.54 -21.44 1.28
N SER A 14 -14.81 -21.39 0.86
CA SER A 14 -15.37 -20.29 0.07
C SER A 14 -15.81 -19.08 0.90
N ALA A 15 -16.16 -19.28 2.18
CA ALA A 15 -16.33 -18.20 3.15
C ALA A 15 -15.00 -17.57 3.56
N PHE A 16 -13.90 -18.32 3.47
CA PHE A 16 -12.53 -17.80 3.42
C PHE A 16 -12.18 -17.31 2.00
N LYS A 17 -13.04 -16.48 1.38
CA LYS A 17 -12.47 -15.43 0.52
C LYS A 17 -11.59 -14.62 1.46
N ALA A 18 -10.31 -15.00 1.51
CA ALA A 18 -9.39 -14.59 2.54
C ALA A 18 -9.30 -13.08 2.50
N PHE A 19 -9.97 -12.43 3.45
CA PHE A 19 -9.74 -11.04 3.75
C PHE A 19 -8.22 -10.88 3.90
N SER A 20 -7.64 -10.03 3.07
CA SER A 20 -6.21 -9.74 3.06
C SER A 20 -6.02 -8.26 3.27
N VAL A 21 -5.02 -7.91 4.09
CA VAL A 21 -4.53 -6.55 4.16
C VAL A 21 -3.55 -6.36 3.02
N GLU A 22 -3.72 -5.28 2.28
CA GLU A 22 -2.87 -4.95 1.15
C GLU A 22 -2.21 -3.60 1.36
N VAL A 23 -0.93 -3.48 1.05
CA VAL A 23 -0.17 -2.23 1.09
C VAL A 23 0.28 -1.90 -0.32
N GLY A 24 -0.10 -0.73 -0.83
CA GLY A 24 0.27 -0.28 -2.15
C GLY A 24 1.27 0.87 -2.12
N PHE A 25 2.26 0.82 -2.99
CA PHE A 25 3.30 1.83 -3.16
C PHE A 25 3.21 2.46 -4.53
N VAL A 26 3.23 3.79 -4.58
CA VAL A 26 3.21 4.54 -5.83
C VAL A 26 4.60 5.04 -6.15
N THR A 27 5.05 4.71 -7.35
CA THR A 27 6.35 5.09 -7.90
C THR A 27 6.13 5.86 -9.20
N TYR A 28 6.78 7.01 -9.33
CA TYR A 28 6.97 7.67 -10.62
C TYR A 28 8.25 7.15 -11.24
N GLN A 29 8.20 6.82 -12.53
CA GLN A 29 9.37 6.46 -13.32
C GLN A 29 9.50 7.46 -14.49
N ASP A 30 10.64 8.15 -14.55
CA ASP A 30 10.94 9.11 -15.62
C ASP A 30 11.39 8.37 -16.89
N HIS A 31 10.78 8.73 -18.02
CA HIS A 31 11.10 8.15 -19.32
C HIS A 31 12.43 8.63 -19.90
N LEU A 32 12.97 9.76 -19.44
CA LEU A 32 14.18 10.36 -20.02
C LEU A 32 15.46 9.72 -19.50
N ASP A 33 15.54 9.46 -18.20
CA ASP A 33 16.75 8.93 -17.55
C ASP A 33 16.52 7.59 -16.82
N GLY A 34 15.29 7.09 -16.81
CA GLY A 34 14.92 5.85 -16.13
C GLY A 34 14.91 5.95 -14.60
N SER A 35 15.08 7.15 -14.05
CA SER A 35 15.02 7.37 -12.60
C SER A 35 13.64 7.03 -12.06
N SER A 36 13.59 6.59 -10.80
CA SER A 36 12.35 6.25 -10.14
C SER A 36 12.30 6.78 -8.72
N VAL A 37 11.14 7.29 -8.33
CA VAL A 37 10.91 7.85 -6.99
C VAL A 37 9.61 7.28 -6.45
N MET A 38 9.71 6.59 -5.33
CA MET A 38 8.58 6.11 -4.55
C MET A 38 8.13 7.24 -3.63
N TYR A 39 6.90 7.73 -3.80
CA TYR A 39 6.47 8.98 -3.16
C TYR A 39 5.24 8.82 -2.27
N HIS A 40 4.46 7.75 -2.45
CA HIS A 40 3.23 7.56 -1.70
C HIS A 40 2.99 6.10 -1.36
N VAL A 41 2.36 5.88 -0.21
CA VAL A 41 1.96 4.56 0.29
C VAL A 41 0.56 4.62 0.87
N PHE A 42 -0.20 3.55 0.70
CA PHE A 42 -1.56 3.40 1.20
C PHE A 42 -1.83 1.94 1.58
N ILE A 43 -2.89 1.70 2.35
CA ILE A 43 -3.21 0.38 2.88
C ILE A 43 -4.70 0.08 2.75
N SER A 44 -5.08 -1.15 2.42
CA SER A 44 -6.47 -1.57 2.29
C SER A 44 -7.11 -1.80 3.67
N TYR A 45 -8.43 -1.76 3.74
CA TYR A 45 -9.16 -2.32 4.87
C TYR A 45 -9.23 -3.85 4.73
N PRO A 46 -8.98 -4.62 5.81
CA PRO A 46 -9.08 -6.07 5.77
C PRO A 46 -10.48 -6.55 5.39
N ASP A 47 -11.53 -5.87 5.88
CA ASP A 47 -12.93 -6.29 5.83
C ASP A 47 -13.78 -5.60 4.74
N LYS A 48 -13.22 -4.59 4.07
CA LYS A 48 -13.95 -3.81 3.04
C LYS A 48 -13.29 -3.96 1.69
N ASN A 49 -13.93 -4.77 0.85
CA ASN A 49 -13.45 -5.07 -0.48
C ASN A 49 -13.18 -3.77 -1.27
N SER A 50 -11.95 -3.65 -1.76
CA SER A 50 -11.46 -2.52 -2.55
C SER A 50 -11.51 -1.16 -1.86
N GLN A 51 -11.65 -1.07 -0.54
CA GLN A 51 -11.49 0.21 0.17
C GLN A 51 -10.06 0.36 0.68
N TRP A 52 -9.47 1.52 0.41
CA TRP A 52 -8.13 1.90 0.80
C TRP A 52 -8.17 3.12 1.70
N ILE A 53 -7.17 3.25 2.56
CA ILE A 53 -6.91 4.44 3.37
C ILE A 53 -5.52 4.99 3.05
N HIS A 54 -5.40 6.31 3.03
CA HIS A 54 -4.13 7.00 2.90
C HIS A 54 -4.14 8.31 3.69
N ALA A 55 -2.96 8.89 3.89
CA ALA A 55 -2.83 10.28 4.34
C ALA A 55 -2.22 11.10 3.20
N TYR A 56 -2.97 12.03 2.62
CA TYR A 56 -2.56 12.80 1.44
C TYR A 56 -2.98 14.29 1.56
N PRO A 57 -2.15 15.23 1.10
CA PRO A 57 -2.52 16.64 1.10
C PRO A 57 -3.64 16.95 0.08
N PRO A 58 -4.48 17.96 0.33
CA PRO A 58 -4.50 18.82 1.51
C PRO A 58 -5.32 18.25 2.69
N ASN A 59 -6.05 17.15 2.48
CA ASN A 59 -7.15 16.74 3.34
C ASN A 59 -6.73 15.91 4.56
N GLY A 60 -5.56 15.25 4.52
CA GLY A 60 -5.14 14.35 5.59
C GLY A 60 -5.58 12.93 5.32
N VAL A 61 -6.14 12.27 6.33
CA VAL A 61 -6.53 10.85 6.23
C VAL A 61 -7.88 10.70 5.53
N GLU A 62 -7.89 10.01 4.39
CA GLU A 62 -9.08 9.77 3.57
C GLU A 62 -9.19 8.31 3.15
N SER A 63 -10.41 7.89 2.81
CA SER A 63 -10.66 6.57 2.22
C SER A 63 -11.07 6.70 0.76
N PHE A 64 -10.64 5.76 -0.08
CA PHE A 64 -10.95 5.74 -1.51
C PHE A 64 -11.19 4.31 -2.01
N HIS A 65 -11.94 4.15 -3.11
CA HIS A 65 -12.36 2.84 -3.63
C HIS A 65 -11.62 2.39 -4.88
N GLN A 66 -11.00 3.31 -5.61
CA GLN A 66 -10.29 3.04 -6.85
C GLN A 66 -9.06 3.93 -6.91
N PHE A 67 -8.01 3.46 -7.57
CA PHE A 67 -6.82 4.25 -7.90
C PHE A 67 -7.22 5.33 -8.93
N ASP A 68 -7.97 6.34 -8.46
CA ASP A 68 -8.56 7.36 -9.32
C ASP A 68 -7.50 8.36 -9.80
N ARG A 69 -7.80 8.98 -10.93
CA ARG A 69 -6.93 9.90 -11.67
C ARG A 69 -6.53 11.14 -10.88
N ALA A 70 -7.30 11.53 -9.86
CA ALA A 70 -7.13 12.77 -9.12
C ALA A 70 -5.93 12.77 -8.15
N PHE A 71 -5.52 11.60 -7.63
CA PHE A 71 -4.41 11.51 -6.67
C PHE A 71 -3.04 11.47 -7.33
N PHE A 72 -2.99 11.09 -8.60
CA PHE A 72 -1.77 10.81 -9.34
C PHE A 72 -1.75 11.67 -10.58
N PRO A 73 -1.39 12.97 -10.44
CA PRO A 73 -1.40 13.90 -11.56
C PRO A 73 -0.56 13.28 -12.68
N PRO A 74 -1.19 12.97 -13.80
CA PRO A 74 -0.51 12.23 -14.82
C PRO A 74 0.36 13.19 -15.63
N SER A 75 1.45 12.68 -16.17
CA SER A 75 2.38 13.43 -17.01
C SER A 75 2.84 12.52 -18.13
N GLU A 76 2.96 13.07 -19.33
CA GLU A 76 3.55 12.34 -20.46
C GLU A 76 5.02 11.96 -20.23
N ARG A 77 5.68 12.61 -19.26
CA ARG A 77 7.07 12.33 -18.87
C ARG A 77 7.21 11.14 -17.91
N TYR A 78 6.16 10.77 -17.18
CA TYR A 78 6.27 9.80 -16.10
C TYR A 78 5.28 8.64 -16.25
N THR A 79 5.78 7.42 -16.15
CA THR A 79 4.94 6.25 -15.89
C THR A 79 4.66 6.14 -14.40
N LEU A 80 3.40 5.86 -14.06
CA LEU A 80 3.03 5.51 -12.71
C LEU A 80 3.07 3.99 -12.54
N LYS A 81 3.81 3.52 -11.55
CA LYS A 81 3.85 2.11 -11.14
C LYS A 81 3.27 1.99 -9.73
N ILE A 82 2.33 1.07 -9.54
CA ILE A 82 1.82 0.69 -8.22
C ILE A 82 2.24 -0.74 -7.92
N GLU A 83 3.00 -0.94 -6.84
CA GLU A 83 3.33 -2.27 -6.32
C GLU A 83 2.44 -2.59 -5.12
N ILE A 84 1.77 -3.75 -5.14
CA ILE A 84 0.86 -4.17 -4.07
C ILE A 84 1.44 -5.39 -3.36
N PHE A 85 1.50 -5.30 -2.03
CA PHE A 85 1.87 -6.37 -1.12
C PHE A 85 0.63 -6.82 -0.38
N SER A 86 0.40 -8.12 -0.26
CA SER A 86 -0.74 -8.67 0.47
C SER A 86 -0.26 -9.53 1.65
N ALA A 87 -1.00 -9.48 2.75
CA ALA A 87 -0.81 -10.31 3.94
C ALA A 87 -2.18 -10.80 4.46
N PRO A 88 -2.22 -11.85 5.31
CA PRO A 88 -3.46 -12.27 5.94
C PRO A 88 -4.13 -11.16 6.76
N ALA A 89 -5.47 -11.07 6.76
CA ALA A 89 -6.19 -10.00 7.47
C ALA A 89 -5.90 -9.89 8.97
N TRP A 90 -5.54 -10.99 9.64
CA TRP A 90 -5.23 -10.98 11.06
C TRP A 90 -3.98 -10.17 11.41
N VAL A 91 -3.15 -9.81 10.43
CA VAL A 91 -1.97 -8.95 10.63
C VAL A 91 -2.37 -7.54 11.08
N LEU A 92 -3.54 -7.06 10.65
CA LEU A 92 -3.99 -5.71 10.98
C LEU A 92 -5.51 -5.67 11.25
N PRO A 93 -5.93 -5.69 12.52
CA PRO A 93 -7.34 -5.61 12.87
C PRO A 93 -7.98 -4.28 12.44
N THR A 94 -9.26 -4.30 12.03
CA THR A 94 -10.00 -3.11 11.55
C THR A 94 -10.02 -1.97 12.56
N GLU A 95 -10.06 -2.26 13.86
CA GLU A 95 -10.04 -1.25 14.93
C GLU A 95 -8.78 -0.38 14.92
N SER A 96 -7.65 -0.90 14.40
CA SER A 96 -6.37 -0.18 14.33
C SER A 96 -6.45 1.09 13.49
N TYR A 97 -7.40 1.16 12.55
CA TYR A 97 -7.59 2.28 11.64
C TYR A 97 -8.32 3.45 12.30
N GLN A 98 -9.10 3.19 13.36
CA GLN A 98 -10.00 4.18 13.95
C GLN A 98 -9.27 5.43 14.46
N VAL A 99 -8.05 5.26 14.97
CA VAL A 99 -7.24 6.34 15.53
C VAL A 99 -6.78 7.37 14.49
N TYR A 100 -6.89 7.07 13.19
CA TYR A 100 -6.43 7.93 12.11
C TYR A 100 -7.52 8.80 11.49
N PHE A 101 -8.80 8.42 11.64
CA PHE A 101 -9.88 9.22 11.07
C PHE A 101 -9.89 10.64 11.67
N GLY A 102 -9.97 11.64 10.80
CA GLY A 102 -9.94 13.06 11.18
C GLY A 102 -8.55 13.65 11.40
N LYS A 103 -7.46 12.87 11.33
CA LYS A 103 -6.10 13.43 11.36
C LYS A 103 -5.82 14.23 10.09
N LYS A 104 -5.25 15.43 10.28
CA LYS A 104 -4.82 16.29 9.17
C LYS A 104 -3.47 15.83 8.60
N PHE A 105 -3.19 16.22 7.36
CA PHE A 105 -1.90 15.95 6.73
C PHE A 105 -0.77 16.71 7.42
N ASP A 106 0.31 16.01 7.76
CA ASP A 106 1.52 16.59 8.33
C ASP A 106 2.49 17.05 7.24
N ARG A 107 2.43 18.35 6.91
CA ARG A 107 3.28 18.94 5.87
C ARG A 107 4.77 18.95 6.20
N PHE A 108 5.11 18.80 7.48
CA PHE A 108 6.47 18.90 7.98
C PHE A 108 7.02 17.54 8.41
N TYR A 109 6.25 16.47 8.22
CA TYR A 109 6.65 15.09 8.48
C TYR A 109 7.14 14.86 9.92
N HIS A 110 6.43 15.40 10.92
CA HIS A 110 6.78 15.17 12.31
C HIS A 110 6.44 13.72 12.73
N GLY A 111 7.48 12.92 13.01
CA GLY A 111 7.31 11.54 13.49
C GLY A 111 6.52 11.44 14.79
N ASP A 112 6.63 12.43 15.67
CA ASP A 112 6.11 12.33 17.04
C ASP A 112 4.75 13.03 17.24
N ASN A 113 4.23 13.74 16.23
CA ASN A 113 2.96 14.47 16.35
C ASN A 113 1.75 13.51 16.31
N GLN A 114 0.94 13.50 17.36
CA GLN A 114 -0.23 12.61 17.44
C GLN A 114 -1.46 13.12 16.67
N HIS A 115 -1.54 14.43 16.38
CA HIS A 115 -2.71 15.07 15.75
C HIS A 115 -2.64 15.11 14.22
N THR A 116 -1.43 14.99 13.67
CA THR A 116 -1.19 14.98 12.22
C THR A 116 -0.51 13.69 11.80
N THR A 117 -0.67 13.32 10.53
CA THR A 117 0.04 12.18 9.96
C THR A 117 0.33 12.38 8.48
N TYR A 118 1.25 11.59 7.96
CA TYR A 118 1.59 11.50 6.54
C TYR A 118 1.56 10.03 6.12
N CYS A 119 1.54 9.78 4.82
CA CYS A 119 1.24 8.46 4.25
C CYS A 119 2.04 7.31 4.89
N SER A 120 3.37 7.42 4.91
CA SER A 120 4.25 6.37 5.43
C SER A 120 4.28 6.28 6.95
N LYS A 121 4.04 7.37 7.68
CA LYS A 121 3.83 7.31 9.14
C LYS A 121 2.59 6.51 9.48
N MET A 122 1.45 6.84 8.86
CA MET A 122 0.19 6.13 9.10
C MET A 122 0.33 4.63 8.81
N VAL A 123 0.84 4.28 7.62
CA VAL A 123 1.00 2.88 7.22
C VAL A 123 2.03 2.18 8.11
N GLY A 124 3.15 2.83 8.43
CA GLY A 124 4.19 2.23 9.25
C GLY A 124 3.77 2.01 10.70
N GLU A 125 3.08 2.96 11.33
CA GLU A 125 2.53 2.80 12.67
C GLU A 125 1.49 1.68 12.73
N LEU A 126 0.60 1.58 11.73
CA LEU A 126 -0.34 0.45 11.60
C LEU A 126 0.40 -0.89 11.55
N LEU A 127 1.54 -0.94 10.86
CA LEU A 127 2.36 -2.14 10.72
C LEU A 127 3.36 -2.37 11.86
N GLY A 128 3.37 -1.50 12.88
CA GLY A 128 4.32 -1.58 14.00
C GLY A 128 5.77 -1.31 13.62
N ILE A 129 6.01 -0.55 12.54
CA ILE A 129 7.35 -0.17 12.09
C ILE A 129 7.88 0.96 12.98
N PRO A 130 9.06 0.80 13.61
CA PRO A 130 9.64 1.83 14.46
C PRO A 130 10.11 3.03 13.63
N THR A 131 10.12 4.23 14.24
CA THR A 131 10.68 5.42 13.61
C THR A 131 12.21 5.34 13.50
N THR A 132 12.73 5.75 12.35
CA THR A 132 14.16 5.88 12.08
C THR A 132 14.53 7.35 11.85
N PRO A 133 15.80 7.73 12.03
CA PRO A 133 16.30 9.02 11.55
C PRO A 133 16.04 9.18 10.04
N PHE A 134 15.74 10.40 9.59
CA PHE A 134 15.69 10.70 8.15
C PHE A 134 17.11 10.82 7.57
N GLU A 135 17.28 10.45 6.29
CA GLU A 135 18.57 10.48 5.61
C GLU A 135 19.08 11.92 5.40
N ASP A 136 18.17 12.87 5.17
CA ASP A 136 18.46 14.29 4.95
C ASP A 136 18.61 15.09 6.25
N ASP A 137 17.97 14.64 7.33
CA ASP A 137 18.09 15.23 8.67
C ASP A 137 18.05 14.15 9.77
N PRO A 138 19.21 13.69 10.26
CA PRO A 138 19.30 12.65 11.28
C PRO A 138 18.71 13.05 12.65
N THR A 139 18.46 14.34 12.90
CA THR A 139 17.83 14.80 14.15
C THR A 139 16.32 14.61 14.13
N ARG A 140 15.74 14.54 12.93
CA ARG A 140 14.31 14.24 12.74
C ARG A 140 14.12 12.72 12.65
N ARG A 141 13.11 12.22 13.35
CA ARG A 141 12.69 10.83 13.28
C ARG A 141 11.34 10.71 12.57
N GLY A 142 11.17 9.64 11.83
CA GLY A 142 9.93 9.35 11.12
C GLY A 142 9.94 7.96 10.51
N ILE A 143 8.96 7.69 9.65
CA ILE A 143 8.89 6.46 8.87
C ILE A 143 8.83 6.89 7.42
N SER A 144 9.91 6.71 6.66
CA SER A 144 9.91 7.01 5.22
C SER A 144 9.13 5.93 4.45
N VAL A 145 8.69 6.27 3.24
CA VAL A 145 8.06 5.30 2.33
C VAL A 145 9.00 4.12 2.07
N LYS A 146 10.30 4.38 1.96
CA LYS A 146 11.34 3.35 1.81
C LYS A 146 11.42 2.42 3.03
N ASN A 147 11.29 2.94 4.26
CA ASN A 147 11.29 2.09 5.45
C ASN A 147 10.12 1.09 5.43
N VAL A 148 8.93 1.54 5.01
CA VAL A 148 7.78 0.65 4.86
C VAL A 148 8.04 -0.40 3.78
N TYR A 149 8.55 0.01 2.62
CA TYR A 149 8.86 -0.91 1.52
C TYR A 149 9.88 -1.98 1.92
N ASP A 150 10.98 -1.58 2.54
CA ASP A 150 12.03 -2.48 3.01
C ASP A 150 11.52 -3.45 4.07
N PHE A 151 10.64 -3.00 4.97
CA PHE A 151 10.01 -3.85 5.98
C PHE A 151 9.17 -4.96 5.31
N LEU A 152 8.33 -4.61 4.33
CA LEU A 152 7.47 -5.59 3.67
C LEU A 152 8.25 -6.61 2.84
N HIS A 153 9.39 -6.23 2.24
CA HIS A 153 10.25 -7.19 1.52
C HIS A 153 10.95 -8.18 2.44
N LYS A 154 11.22 -7.78 3.69
CA LYS A 154 11.90 -8.61 4.69
C LYS A 154 10.92 -9.43 5.53
N ASN A 155 9.66 -9.01 5.60
CA ASN A 155 8.63 -9.66 6.39
C ASN A 155 7.93 -10.75 5.57
N SER A 156 8.12 -12.02 5.95
CA SER A 156 7.57 -13.18 5.23
C SER A 156 6.03 -13.25 5.21
N LEU A 157 5.34 -12.46 6.04
CA LEU A 157 3.88 -12.38 6.03
C LEU A 157 3.34 -11.60 4.83
N PHE A 158 4.16 -10.73 4.23
CA PHE A 158 3.78 -9.93 3.07
C PHE A 158 4.39 -10.49 1.80
N GLN A 159 3.58 -10.62 0.76
CA GLN A 159 4.02 -11.06 -0.56
C GLN A 159 3.63 -10.00 -1.58
N LYS A 160 4.54 -9.68 -2.50
CA LYS A 160 4.20 -8.86 -3.67
C LYS A 160 3.24 -9.65 -4.55
N THR A 161 2.00 -9.19 -4.67
CA THR A 161 0.94 -9.90 -5.38
C THR A 161 0.65 -9.30 -6.74
N ARG A 162 0.72 -7.97 -6.87
CA ARG A 162 0.32 -7.26 -8.09
C ARG A 162 1.23 -6.09 -8.39
N VAL A 163 1.37 -5.80 -9.68
CA VAL A 163 2.01 -4.59 -10.16
C VAL A 163 1.12 -3.95 -11.23
N LEU A 164 0.68 -2.72 -10.98
CA LEU A 164 -0.17 -1.96 -11.89
C LEU A 164 0.66 -0.85 -12.53
N TYR A 165 0.44 -0.62 -13.81
CA TYR A 165 1.09 0.44 -14.56
C TYR A 165 0.08 1.38 -15.18
N ARG A 166 0.41 2.65 -15.22
CA ARG A 166 -0.28 3.65 -16.04
C ARG A 166 0.74 4.39 -16.86
N LEU A 167 0.72 4.12 -18.16
CA LEU A 167 1.70 4.63 -19.12
C LEU A 167 1.40 6.05 -19.57
N SER A 168 0.12 6.47 -19.53
CA SER A 168 -0.27 7.82 -19.88
C SER A 168 -1.46 8.34 -19.06
N PRO A 169 -1.65 9.67 -18.99
CA PRO A 169 -2.85 10.29 -18.42
C PRO A 169 -4.18 9.73 -18.90
N GLN A 170 -4.26 9.32 -20.16
CA GLN A 170 -5.51 8.94 -20.79
C GLN A 170 -5.79 7.44 -20.63
N THR A 171 -4.76 6.64 -20.34
CA THR A 171 -4.89 5.19 -20.15
C THR A 171 -5.35 4.82 -18.73
N PRO A 172 -6.23 3.80 -18.58
CA PRO A 172 -6.48 3.18 -17.29
C PRO A 172 -5.25 2.44 -16.79
N PHE A 173 -5.22 2.10 -15.50
CA PHE A 173 -4.21 1.16 -15.00
C PHE A 173 -4.34 -0.19 -15.69
N GLN A 174 -3.20 -0.74 -16.09
CA GLN A 174 -3.08 -2.09 -16.62
C GLN A 174 -2.29 -2.92 -15.62
N GLU A 175 -2.84 -4.08 -15.26
CA GLU A 175 -2.07 -5.11 -14.58
C GLU A 175 -1.24 -5.82 -15.63
N LEU A 176 0.08 -5.65 -15.58
CA LEU A 176 0.95 -6.46 -16.42
C LEU A 176 1.10 -7.81 -15.74
N PRO A 177 1.00 -8.94 -16.49
CA PRO A 177 1.19 -10.25 -15.90
C PRO A 177 2.55 -10.27 -15.20
N HIS A 178 2.56 -10.75 -13.95
CA HIS A 178 3.78 -10.94 -13.20
C HIS A 178 4.63 -11.93 -13.99
N ILE A 179 5.56 -11.45 -14.82
CA ILE A 179 6.54 -12.32 -15.48
C ILE A 179 7.43 -12.80 -14.34
N SER A 180 7.08 -13.93 -13.74
CA SER A 180 7.98 -14.62 -12.84
C SER A 180 9.25 -14.86 -13.65
N CYS A 181 10.40 -14.38 -13.18
CA CYS A 181 11.70 -14.59 -13.83
C CYS A 181 12.07 -16.09 -13.97
N GLN A 182 11.19 -17.02 -13.55
CA GLN A 182 11.36 -18.46 -13.68
C GLN A 182 10.99 -19.02 -15.07
N SER A 183 10.33 -18.27 -15.96
CA SER A 183 9.93 -18.77 -17.28
C SER A 183 10.87 -18.36 -18.44
N LEU A 184 12.04 -17.78 -18.15
CA LEU A 184 13.07 -17.43 -19.14
C LEU A 184 14.26 -18.41 -19.18
N LEU A 185 14.12 -19.58 -18.54
CA LEU A 185 15.08 -20.69 -18.60
C LEU A 185 14.39 -21.96 -19.13
N LEU A 186 13.92 -21.93 -20.38
CA LEU A 186 13.69 -23.12 -21.20
C LEU A 186 14.19 -22.83 -22.62
#